data_AF-A0A6C0KTG1-F1
#
_entry.id   AF-A0A6C0KTG1-F1
#
_cell.length_a   1.000
_cell.length_b   1.000
_cell.length_c   1.000
_cell.angle_alpha   90.00
_cell.angle_beta   90.00
_cell.angle_gamma   90.00
#
_symmetry.space_group_name_H-M   'P 1'
#
loop_
_entity.id
_entity.type
_entity.pdbx_description
1 polymer ?
#
loop_
_entity_poly.entity_id
_entity_poly.type
_entity_poly.pdbx_seq_one_letter_code
_entity_poly.pdbx_strand_id
1 'polypeptide(L)'
;MRPKENFSNLYPKNTKTYHQSNYSIKTTLTSRTQHPGDKIFYFASKPSRTGLLLPRKEAYDRLQNSGISEVNSENIAYIYLKKPSIYKNPEDGSVYPPHYHYVLWSTYQKCWGKKVYTVDLCMV
;
A
#
# COMPACT_ATOMS: atom_id res chain seq x y z
N MET A 1 -3.04 -20.36 4.92
CA MET A 1 -2.46 -19.73 3.70
C MET A 1 -3.30 -18.51 3.40
N ARG A 2 -2.75 -17.27 3.43
CA ARG A 2 -3.54 -16.07 3.11
C ARG A 2 -4.03 -16.20 1.65
N PRO A 3 -5.32 -15.96 1.33
CA PRO A 3 -5.77 -15.96 -0.06
C PRO A 3 -4.89 -15.01 -0.89
N LYS A 4 -4.53 -15.42 -2.12
CA LYS A 4 -3.81 -14.51 -3.04
C LYS A 4 -4.81 -13.46 -3.53
N GLU A 5 -4.76 -12.29 -2.92
CA GLU A 5 -5.61 -11.17 -3.27
C GLU A 5 -5.16 -10.55 -4.60
N ASN A 6 -6.09 -10.40 -5.54
CA ASN A 6 -5.79 -9.75 -6.82
C ASN A 6 -6.17 -8.27 -6.76
N PHE A 7 -5.16 -7.41 -6.57
CA PHE A 7 -5.32 -5.96 -6.56
C PHE A 7 -5.03 -5.31 -7.91
N SER A 8 -4.83 -6.08 -8.99
CA SER A 8 -4.45 -5.53 -10.31
C SER A 8 -5.38 -4.43 -10.82
N ASN A 9 -6.65 -4.52 -10.46
CA ASN A 9 -7.70 -3.59 -10.89
C ASN A 9 -7.60 -2.22 -10.19
N LEU A 10 -6.81 -2.13 -9.11
CA LEU A 10 -6.58 -0.91 -8.34
C LEU A 10 -5.30 -0.18 -8.76
N TYR A 11 -4.53 -0.73 -9.70
CA TYR A 11 -3.25 -0.15 -10.06
C TYR A 11 -3.43 1.19 -10.79
N PRO A 12 -2.67 2.23 -10.43
CA PRO A 12 -2.75 3.54 -11.06
C PRO A 12 -2.43 3.46 -12.55
N LYS A 13 -3.20 4.17 -13.38
CA LYS A 13 -2.93 4.28 -14.82
C LYS A 13 -1.73 5.19 -15.15
N ASN A 14 -1.41 6.12 -14.24
CA ASN A 14 -0.24 6.99 -14.35
C ASN A 14 0.71 6.72 -13.17
N THR A 15 1.96 7.15 -13.33
CA THR A 15 3.05 6.94 -12.38
C THR A 15 3.49 8.24 -11.69
N LYS A 16 2.64 9.29 -11.77
CA LYS A 16 2.95 10.58 -11.15
C LYS A 16 3.00 10.38 -9.64
N THR A 17 4.11 10.79 -9.05
CA THR A 17 4.32 10.74 -7.60
C THR A 17 3.23 11.55 -6.89
N TYR A 18 2.63 10.97 -5.85
CA TYR A 18 1.69 11.65 -4.96
C TYR A 18 1.67 10.97 -3.60
N HIS A 19 1.37 11.74 -2.56
CA HIS A 19 1.32 11.26 -1.19
C HIS A 19 0.13 11.86 -0.45
N GLN A 20 -0.33 11.19 0.61
CA GLN A 20 -1.26 11.81 1.55
C GLN A 20 -0.59 12.99 2.25
N SER A 21 -1.19 14.18 2.22
CA SER A 21 -0.63 15.37 2.88
C SER A 21 -0.65 15.28 4.41
N ASN A 22 -1.68 14.62 4.96
CA ASN A 22 -1.90 14.49 6.41
C ASN A 22 -1.59 13.07 6.88
N TYR A 23 -0.38 12.57 6.60
CA TYR A 23 0.06 11.25 7.02
C TYR A 23 0.44 11.24 8.51
N SER A 24 0.26 10.10 9.17
CA SER A 24 0.72 9.86 10.55
C SER A 24 1.83 8.80 10.61
N ILE A 25 2.06 8.10 9.51
CA ILE A 25 3.08 7.07 9.34
C ILE A 25 3.96 7.50 8.17
N LYS A 26 5.27 7.58 8.43
CA LYS A 26 6.32 7.68 7.42
C LYS A 26 7.26 6.50 7.62
N THR A 27 7.38 5.64 6.62
CA THR A 27 8.32 4.51 6.65
C THR A 27 9.15 4.47 5.37
N THR A 28 10.27 3.79 5.42
CA THR A 28 11.15 3.58 4.27
C THR A 28 10.98 2.18 3.75
N LEU A 29 11.02 2.05 2.43
CA LEU A 29 11.12 0.76 1.77
C LEU A 29 12.44 0.71 1.00
N THR A 30 13.25 -0.29 1.33
CA THR A 30 14.45 -0.65 0.58
C THR A 30 14.20 -2.00 -0.09
N SER A 31 14.45 -2.06 -1.39
CA SER A 31 14.39 -3.30 -2.14
C SER A 31 15.65 -3.45 -2.98
N ARG A 32 16.30 -4.61 -2.87
CA ARG A 32 17.49 -4.94 -3.67
C ARG A 32 17.20 -5.03 -5.17
N THR A 33 15.93 -5.14 -5.55
CA THR A 33 15.50 -5.27 -6.95
C THR A 33 14.95 -3.97 -7.54
N GLN A 34 15.03 -2.86 -6.81
CA GLN A 34 14.56 -1.57 -7.27
C GLN A 34 15.73 -0.63 -7.51
N HIS A 35 15.60 0.20 -8.54
CA HIS A 35 16.61 1.15 -8.94
C HIS A 35 16.08 2.59 -8.84
N PRO A 36 16.97 3.60 -8.79
CA PRO A 36 16.55 4.99 -8.76
C PRO A 36 15.63 5.31 -9.96
N GLY A 37 14.54 6.03 -9.70
CA GLY A 37 13.51 6.35 -10.69
C GLY A 37 12.37 5.33 -10.81
N ASP A 38 12.54 4.09 -10.34
CA ASP A 38 11.43 3.15 -10.20
C ASP A 38 10.37 3.70 -9.27
N LYS A 39 9.13 3.23 -9.44
CA LYS A 39 8.00 3.71 -8.62
C LYS A 39 7.43 2.62 -7.76
N ILE A 40 6.84 3.03 -6.65
CA ILE A 40 6.11 2.18 -5.73
C ILE A 40 4.72 2.75 -5.59
N PHE A 41 3.71 1.99 -6.00
CA PHE A 41 2.35 2.28 -5.59
C PHE A 41 2.08 1.51 -4.30
N TYR A 42 1.70 2.24 -3.26
CA TYR A 42 1.37 1.69 -1.96
C TYR A 42 -0.03 2.10 -1.56
N PHE A 43 -0.71 1.23 -0.80
CA PHE A 43 -2.05 1.48 -0.31
C PHE A 43 -2.32 0.68 0.96
N ALA A 44 -3.12 1.26 1.85
CA ALA A 44 -3.55 0.63 3.09
C ALA A 44 -5.05 0.86 3.29
N SER A 45 -5.63 0.22 4.30
CA SER A 45 -7.00 0.52 4.69
C SER A 45 -7.15 1.99 5.11
N LYS A 46 -8.31 2.57 4.83
CA LYS A 46 -8.63 3.93 5.30
C LYS A 46 -8.62 3.98 6.84
N PRO A 47 -8.29 5.13 7.44
CA PRO A 47 -8.48 5.34 8.87
C PRO A 47 -9.97 5.30 9.22
N SER A 48 -10.34 4.55 10.25
CA SER A 48 -11.66 4.45 10.85
C SER A 48 -11.71 5.38 12.06
N ARG A 49 -12.75 6.21 12.13
CA ARG A 49 -12.95 7.14 13.25
C ARG A 49 -13.63 6.48 14.46
N THR A 50 -14.28 5.35 14.26
CA THR A 50 -15.20 4.74 15.25
C THR A 50 -14.63 3.49 15.91
N GLY A 51 -13.42 3.05 15.53
CA GLY A 51 -12.84 1.78 16.02
C GLY A 51 -13.57 0.53 15.50
N LEU A 52 -14.63 0.69 14.70
CA LEU A 52 -15.37 -0.40 14.10
C LEU A 52 -14.56 -1.06 12.99
N LEU A 53 -14.62 -2.39 12.94
CA LEU A 53 -14.05 -3.18 11.87
C LEU A 53 -14.78 -2.85 10.57
N LEU A 54 -14.05 -2.33 9.59
CA LEU A 54 -14.60 -2.03 8.29
C LEU A 54 -14.75 -3.32 7.48
N PRO A 55 -15.81 -3.48 6.68
CA PRO A 55 -15.83 -4.48 5.62
C PRO A 55 -14.68 -4.22 4.65
N ARG A 56 -14.03 -5.29 4.16
CA ARG A 56 -12.86 -5.21 3.27
C ARG A 56 -13.04 -4.27 2.07
N LYS A 57 -14.20 -4.33 1.40
CA LYS A 57 -14.49 -3.43 0.27
C LYS A 57 -14.38 -1.97 0.71
N GLU A 58 -15.02 -1.61 1.82
CA GLU A 58 -15.02 -0.25 2.35
C GLU A 58 -13.63 0.20 2.85
N ALA A 59 -12.83 -0.75 3.33
CA ALA A 59 -11.47 -0.47 3.80
C ALA A 59 -10.56 0.06 2.67
N TYR A 60 -10.72 -0.45 1.44
CA TYR A 60 -9.84 -0.14 0.30
C TYR A 60 -10.52 0.62 -0.85
N ASP A 61 -11.86 0.72 -0.90
CA ASP A 61 -12.70 1.09 -2.06
C ASP A 61 -12.13 2.23 -2.92
N ARG A 62 -11.82 3.36 -2.28
CA ARG A 62 -11.40 4.59 -2.97
C ARG A 62 -9.91 4.88 -2.84
N LEU A 63 -9.12 3.90 -2.42
CA LEU A 63 -7.67 4.05 -2.19
C LEU A 63 -7.33 5.33 -1.40
N GLN A 64 -8.15 5.69 -0.42
CA GLN A 64 -8.02 6.98 0.28
C GLN A 64 -6.75 7.09 1.13
N ASN A 65 -6.07 5.96 1.33
CA ASN A 65 -4.82 5.85 2.07
C ASN A 65 -3.76 5.20 1.17
N SER A 66 -3.49 5.83 0.03
CA SER A 66 -2.52 5.39 -0.96
C SER A 66 -1.57 6.50 -1.40
N GLY A 67 -0.54 6.12 -2.14
CA GLY A 67 0.40 7.03 -2.79
C GLY A 67 1.27 6.32 -3.81
N ILE A 68 1.95 7.14 -4.62
CA ILE A 68 3.04 6.68 -5.47
C ILE A 68 4.30 7.40 -5.02
N SER A 69 5.35 6.64 -4.74
CA SER A 69 6.69 7.16 -4.45
C SER A 69 7.69 6.74 -5.49
N GLU A 70 8.66 7.61 -5.73
CA GLU A 70 9.84 7.29 -6.51
C GLU A 70 10.95 6.77 -5.61
N VAL A 71 11.70 5.80 -6.11
CA VAL A 71 12.93 5.30 -5.50
C VAL A 71 14.02 6.32 -5.73
N ASN A 72 14.63 6.83 -4.66
CA ASN A 72 15.68 7.85 -4.74
C ASN A 72 17.05 7.25 -5.14
N SER A 73 18.07 8.10 -5.21
CA SER A 73 19.46 7.72 -5.52
C SER A 73 20.10 6.74 -4.52
N GLU A 74 19.52 6.59 -3.33
CA GLU A 74 19.96 5.67 -2.29
C GLU A 74 19.21 4.33 -2.32
N ASN A 75 18.38 4.09 -3.35
CA ASN A 75 17.48 2.95 -3.47
C ASN A 75 16.41 2.88 -2.36
N ILE A 76 16.00 4.04 -1.85
CA ILE A 76 14.97 4.19 -0.82
C ILE A 76 13.72 4.83 -1.43
N ALA A 77 12.56 4.24 -1.16
CA ALA A 77 11.27 4.88 -1.36
C ALA A 77 10.62 5.20 -0.02
N TYR A 78 10.09 6.41 0.13
CA TYR A 78 9.35 6.81 1.32
C TYR A 78 7.86 6.49 1.17
N ILE A 79 7.25 5.92 2.19
CA ILE A 79 5.83 5.57 2.22
C ILE A 79 5.14 6.47 3.24
N TYR A 80 4.05 7.11 2.82
CA TYR A 80 3.30 8.08 3.63
C TYR A 80 1.85 7.63 3.77
N LEU A 81 1.46 7.22 4.98
CA LEU A 81 0.15 6.66 5.26
C LEU A 81 -0.49 7.33 6.49
N LYS A 82 -1.81 7.39 6.50
CA LYS A 82 -2.57 7.52 7.75
C LYS A 82 -2.60 6.17 8.45
N LYS A 83 -2.75 6.14 9.78
CA LYS A 83 -2.90 4.91 10.56
C LYS A 83 -3.99 4.01 9.94
N PRO A 84 -3.64 2.84 9.37
CA PRO A 84 -4.62 1.95 8.78
C PRO A 84 -5.49 1.33 9.87
N SER A 85 -6.74 1.03 9.52
CA SER A 85 -7.65 0.36 10.44
C SER A 85 -7.58 -1.15 10.31
N ILE A 86 -7.87 -1.81 11.43
CA ILE A 86 -8.14 -3.24 11.48
C ILE A 86 -9.43 -3.48 10.69
N TYR A 87 -9.46 -4.54 9.87
CA TYR A 87 -10.65 -4.93 9.13
C TYR A 87 -10.91 -6.43 9.24
N LYS A 88 -12.15 -6.81 8.97
CA LYS A 88 -12.57 -8.22 8.90
C LYS A 88 -12.83 -8.59 7.45
N ASN A 89 -12.27 -9.71 7.00
CA ASN A 89 -12.65 -10.28 5.72
C ASN A 89 -14.02 -10.97 5.88
N PRO A 90 -15.06 -10.53 5.15
CA PRO A 90 -16.39 -11.12 5.31
C PRO A 90 -16.47 -12.56 4.78
N GLU A 91 -15.56 -12.98 3.89
CA GLU A 91 -15.58 -14.31 3.26
C GLU A 91 -15.15 -15.43 4.22
N ASP A 92 -14.13 -15.18 5.04
CA ASP A 92 -13.55 -16.19 5.95
C ASP A 92 -13.59 -15.78 7.43
N GLY A 93 -14.03 -14.56 7.74
CA GLY A 93 -14.12 -14.03 9.09
C GLY A 93 -12.79 -13.59 9.70
N SER A 94 -11.67 -13.69 8.97
CA SER A 94 -10.35 -13.33 9.47
C SER A 94 -10.25 -11.85 9.78
N VAL A 95 -9.59 -11.53 10.90
CA VAL A 95 -9.29 -10.15 11.30
C VAL A 95 -7.85 -9.84 10.93
N TYR A 96 -7.64 -8.74 10.22
CA TYR A 96 -6.32 -8.35 9.76
C TYR A 96 -5.82 -7.14 10.55
N PRO A 97 -4.64 -7.24 11.20
CA PRO A 97 -4.03 -6.10 11.89
C PRO A 97 -3.62 -5.03 10.87
N PRO A 98 -3.25 -3.82 11.30
CA PRO A 98 -2.83 -2.76 10.39
C PRO A 98 -1.62 -3.20 9.56
N HIS A 99 -1.75 -3.07 8.25
CA HIS A 99 -0.71 -3.37 7.28
C HIS A 99 -0.91 -2.45 6.07
N TYR A 100 0.08 -2.42 5.20
CA TYR A 100 -0.07 -1.84 3.87
C TYR A 100 0.38 -2.82 2.80
N HIS A 101 -0.11 -2.59 1.60
CA HIS A 101 0.32 -3.28 0.41
C HIS A 101 1.13 -2.35 -0.47
N TYR A 102 2.01 -2.93 -1.27
CA TYR A 102 2.69 -2.20 -2.31
C TYR A 102 2.95 -3.06 -3.54
N VAL A 103 3.07 -2.39 -4.68
CA VAL A 103 3.44 -2.96 -5.97
C VAL A 103 4.52 -2.09 -6.61
N LEU A 104 5.39 -2.76 -7.35
CA LEU A 104 6.55 -2.12 -7.98
C LEU A 104 6.24 -1.77 -9.42
N TRP A 105 6.61 -0.58 -9.86
CA TRP A 105 6.65 -0.22 -11.27
C TRP A 105 8.11 -0.19 -11.73
N SER A 106 8.39 -0.88 -12.82
CA SER A 106 9.70 -0.87 -13.45
C SER A 106 9.76 0.23 -14.50
N THR A 107 10.72 1.14 -14.37
CA THR A 107 11.09 2.12 -15.40
C THR A 107 11.46 1.45 -16.72
N TYR A 108 12.21 0.35 -16.64
CA TYR A 108 12.66 -0.42 -17.80
C TYR A 108 11.50 -1.08 -18.55
N GLN A 109 10.63 -1.81 -17.84
CA GLN A 109 9.50 -2.51 -18.45
C GLN A 109 8.28 -1.61 -18.70
N LYS A 110 8.28 -0.40 -18.14
CA LYS A 110 7.19 0.57 -18.17
C LYS A 110 5.84 0.01 -17.69
N CYS A 111 5.86 -0.92 -16.74
CA CYS A 111 4.66 -1.59 -16.26
C CYS A 111 4.71 -1.86 -14.75
N TRP A 112 3.52 -2.05 -14.16
CA TRP A 112 3.39 -2.55 -12.79
C TRP A 112 3.68 -4.04 -12.74
N GLY A 113 4.42 -4.46 -11.73
CA GLY A 113 4.65 -5.87 -11.42
C GLY A 113 3.36 -6.58 -11.04
N LYS A 114 3.34 -7.90 -11.28
CA LYS A 114 2.17 -8.74 -10.96
C LYS A 114 2.07 -9.09 -9.47
N LYS A 115 3.17 -8.93 -8.72
CA LYS A 115 3.23 -9.30 -7.31
C LYS A 115 2.85 -8.13 -6.43
N VAL A 116 1.86 -8.36 -5.57
CA VAL A 116 1.53 -7.49 -4.43
C VAL A 116 2.30 -7.98 -3.22
N TYR A 117 2.96 -7.06 -2.56
CA TYR A 117 3.67 -7.29 -1.31
C TYR A 117 2.84 -6.72 -0.16
N THR A 118 2.92 -7.35 1.00
CA THR A 118 2.22 -6.91 2.22
C THR A 118 3.24 -6.71 3.32
N VAL A 119 3.14 -5.58 4.01
CA VAL A 119 4.00 -5.23 5.14
C VAL A 119 3.13 -4.94 6.34
N ASP A 120 3.30 -5.75 7.37
CA ASP A 120 2.60 -5.57 8.64
C ASP A 120 3.19 -4.33 9.36
N LEU A 121 2.32 -3.45 9.88
CA LEU A 121 2.73 -2.28 10.62
C LEU A 121 2.77 -2.63 12.10
N CYS A 122 3.96 -2.77 12.67
CA CYS A 122 4.12 -2.83 14.12
C CYS A 122 3.75 -1.47 14.71
N MET A 123 2.58 -1.39 15.32
CA MET A 123 2.19 -0.22 16.10
C MET A 123 2.68 -0.47 17.53
N VAL A 124 3.79 0.18 17.88
CA VAL A 124 4.29 0.26 19.26
C VAL A 124 3.52 1.33 20.02
#